data_AF-A0A4R5QI92-F1
#
_entry.id   AF-A0A4R5QI92-F1
#
_cell.length_a   1.000
_cell.length_b   1.000
_cell.length_c   1.000
_cell.angle_alpha   90.00
_cell.angle_beta   90.00
_cell.angle_gamma   90.00
#
_symmetry.space_group_name_H-M   'P 1'
#
loop_
_entity.id
_entity.type
_entity.pdbx_description
1 polymer ?
#
loop_
_entity_poly.entity_id
_entity_poly.type
_entity_poly.pdbx_seq_one_letter_code
_entity_poly.pdbx_strand_id
1 'polypeptide(L)'
;MLARAAAHDASNLVEPEKSAFDLLLPRLRGVPYGSAGFRAVEAEMAEAIAHHHAANSHHPEHYGNRGIAGMDLFDLVEMVCDWMAAAERRPEDGVRLDINAAQFGIAPQLESIIANTLARWPRG
;
A
#
# COMPACT_ATOMS: atom_id res chain seq x y z
N MET A 1 3.22 -1.68 17.64
CA MET A 1 2.54 -0.56 16.94
C MET A 1 3.27 0.76 17.07
N LEU A 2 3.40 1.42 18.23
CA LEU A 2 4.01 2.77 18.29
C LEU A 2 5.41 2.88 17.66
N ALA A 3 6.31 1.94 17.96
CA ALA A 3 7.65 1.94 17.38
C ALA A 3 7.64 1.70 15.86
N ARG A 4 6.73 0.86 15.36
CA ARG A 4 6.59 0.58 13.94
C ARG A 4 5.91 1.73 13.20
N ALA A 5 4.91 2.38 13.79
CA ALA A 5 4.28 3.58 13.25
C ALA A 5 5.29 4.73 13.05
N ALA A 6 6.31 4.83 13.91
CA ALA A 6 7.39 5.80 13.73
C ALA A 6 8.36 5.47 12.59
N ALA A 7 8.40 4.21 12.15
CA ALA A 7 9.36 3.71 11.16
C ALA A 7 8.71 3.23 9.84
N HIS A 8 7.38 3.10 9.80
CA HIS A 8 6.56 2.46 8.77
C HIS A 8 7.01 2.72 7.34
N ASP A 9 7.22 4.00 7.01
CA ASP A 9 7.73 4.45 5.71
C ASP A 9 8.95 5.36 5.85
N ALA A 10 9.75 5.21 6.90
CA ALA A 10 10.88 6.10 7.12
C ALA A 10 11.86 6.12 5.92
N SER A 11 11.88 5.06 5.11
CA SER A 11 12.65 4.98 3.87
C SER A 11 12.23 6.03 2.83
N ASN A 12 10.96 6.46 2.82
CA ASN A 12 10.44 7.45 1.88
C ASN A 12 10.96 8.87 2.12
N LEU A 13 11.58 9.10 3.30
CA LEU A 13 12.13 10.40 3.70
C LEU A 13 13.62 10.55 3.36
N VAL A 14 14.23 9.53 2.75
CA VAL A 14 15.64 9.53 2.35
C VAL A 14 15.81 9.07 0.90
N GLU A 15 16.97 9.36 0.31
CA GLU A 15 17.29 8.85 -1.03
C GLU A 15 17.49 7.32 -1.00
N PRO A 16 17.11 6.60 -2.07
CA PRO A 16 16.66 7.10 -3.37
C PRO A 16 15.14 7.38 -3.48
N GLU A 17 14.35 7.06 -2.46
CA GLU A 17 12.89 7.15 -2.52
C GLU A 17 12.38 8.60 -2.50
N LYS A 18 12.98 9.44 -1.67
CA LYS A 18 12.50 10.78 -1.37
C LYS A 18 12.26 11.60 -2.64
N SER A 19 13.29 11.75 -3.48
CA SER A 19 13.20 12.56 -4.68
C SER A 19 12.14 12.05 -5.67
N ALA A 20 12.04 10.73 -5.83
CA ALA A 20 11.04 10.10 -6.70
C ALA A 20 9.61 10.31 -6.16
N PHE A 21 9.40 10.10 -4.87
CA PHE A 21 8.08 10.22 -4.26
C PHE A 21 7.60 11.67 -4.14
N ASP A 22 8.49 12.61 -3.81
CA ASP A 22 8.16 14.05 -3.82
C ASP A 22 7.67 14.50 -5.21
N LEU A 23 8.26 13.97 -6.29
CA LEU A 23 7.91 14.31 -7.66
C LEU A 23 6.62 13.60 -8.13
N LEU A 24 6.45 12.32 -7.82
CA LEU A 24 5.49 11.45 -8.50
C LEU A 24 4.22 11.18 -7.68
N LEU A 25 4.27 11.16 -6.33
CA LEU A 25 3.07 10.96 -5.51
C LEU A 25 1.97 12.02 -5.75
N PRO A 26 2.27 13.32 -5.97
CA PRO A 26 1.25 14.32 -6.30
C PRO A 26 0.51 14.02 -7.61
N ARG A 27 1.16 13.32 -8.56
CA ARG A 27 0.57 12.97 -9.88
C ARG A 27 -0.48 11.87 -9.77
N LEU A 28 -0.50 11.12 -8.67
CA LEU A 28 -1.52 10.10 -8.40
C LEU A 28 -2.83 10.69 -7.87
N ARG A 29 -2.88 11.98 -7.50
CA ARG A 29 -4.09 12.62 -6.97
C ARG A 29 -5.20 12.60 -8.02
N GLY A 30 -6.36 12.05 -7.65
CA GLY A 30 -7.51 11.94 -8.53
C GLY A 30 -7.38 10.90 -9.66
N VAL A 31 -6.26 10.17 -9.74
CA VAL A 31 -6.07 9.07 -10.69
C VAL A 31 -6.71 7.81 -10.11
N PRO A 32 -7.64 7.14 -10.81
CA PRO A 32 -8.28 5.95 -10.27
C PRO A 32 -7.27 4.84 -9.99
N TYR A 33 -7.36 4.23 -8.80
CA TYR A 33 -6.44 3.17 -8.37
C TYR A 33 -6.52 1.97 -9.32
N GLY A 34 -5.36 1.40 -9.68
CA GLY A 34 -5.27 0.29 -10.64
C GLY A 34 -5.66 0.64 -12.08
N SER A 35 -5.84 1.92 -12.42
CA SER A 35 -6.03 2.34 -13.82
C SER A 35 -4.73 2.28 -14.64
N ALA A 36 -4.84 2.41 -15.97
CA ALA A 36 -3.66 2.51 -16.82
C ALA A 36 -2.80 3.75 -16.51
N GLY A 37 -3.43 4.88 -16.17
CA GLY A 37 -2.73 6.10 -15.77
C GLY A 37 -2.01 5.93 -14.43
N PHE A 38 -2.62 5.22 -13.48
CA PHE A 38 -2.00 4.88 -12.20
C PHE A 38 -0.72 4.05 -12.41
N ARG A 39 -0.84 2.94 -13.16
CA ARG A 39 0.29 2.06 -13.49
C ARG A 39 1.40 2.77 -14.27
N ALA A 40 1.06 3.73 -15.12
CA ALA A 40 2.05 4.51 -15.86
C ALA A 40 2.91 5.36 -14.91
N VAL A 41 2.29 5.98 -13.89
CA VAL A 41 3.03 6.72 -12.86
C VAL A 41 3.87 5.76 -12.03
N GLU A 42 3.32 4.62 -11.59
CA GLU A 42 4.08 3.59 -10.86
C GLU A 42 5.33 3.12 -11.62
N ALA A 43 5.21 2.92 -12.94
CA ALA A 43 6.35 2.53 -13.78
C ALA A 43 7.46 3.59 -13.79
N GLU A 44 7.12 4.88 -13.71
CA GLU A 44 8.11 5.96 -13.60
C GLU A 44 8.82 5.98 -12.23
N MET A 45 8.19 5.41 -11.19
CA MET A 45 8.75 5.29 -9.83
C MET A 45 9.29 3.88 -9.52
N ALA A 46 9.43 3.01 -10.52
CA ALA A 46 9.70 1.58 -10.31
C ALA A 46 10.92 1.30 -9.42
N GLU A 47 12.00 2.06 -9.57
CA GLU A 47 13.21 1.89 -8.73
C GLU A 47 12.95 2.28 -7.27
N ALA A 48 12.29 3.40 -7.02
CA ALA A 48 11.93 3.85 -5.68
C ALA A 48 10.93 2.89 -5.02
N ILE A 49 9.93 2.41 -5.78
CA ILE A 49 8.96 1.41 -5.31
C ILE A 49 9.67 0.09 -4.95
N ALA A 50 10.61 -0.37 -5.79
CA ALA A 50 11.36 -1.59 -5.51
C ALA A 50 12.22 -1.46 -4.23
N HIS A 51 12.88 -0.31 -4.04
CA HIS A 51 13.61 -0.03 -2.81
C HIS A 51 12.65 0.00 -1.59
N HIS A 52 11.51 0.66 -1.74
CA HIS A 52 10.48 0.78 -0.69
C HIS A 52 9.94 -0.59 -0.26
N HIS A 53 9.58 -1.45 -1.21
CA HIS A 53 9.11 -2.81 -0.92
C HIS A 53 10.21 -3.65 -0.25
N ALA A 54 11.48 -3.47 -0.62
CA ALA A 54 12.58 -4.17 0.02
C ALA A 54 12.84 -3.68 1.45
N ALA A 55 12.61 -2.39 1.73
CA ALA A 55 12.84 -1.78 3.04
C ALA A 55 11.70 -2.01 4.04
N ASN A 56 10.45 -2.14 3.57
CA ASN A 56 9.28 -2.13 4.44
C ASN A 56 8.49 -3.44 4.36
N SER A 57 8.43 -4.18 5.47
CA SER A 57 7.86 -5.54 5.54
C SER A 57 6.35 -5.59 5.44
N HIS A 58 5.65 -4.46 5.47
CA HIS A 58 4.19 -4.43 5.28
C HIS A 58 3.76 -4.57 3.81
N HIS A 59 4.70 -4.60 2.85
CA HIS A 59 4.42 -4.90 1.44
C HIS A 59 4.56 -6.40 1.16
N PRO A 60 3.58 -7.08 0.54
CA PRO A 60 3.70 -8.48 0.14
C PRO A 60 4.96 -8.78 -0.70
N GLU A 61 5.38 -7.84 -1.53
CA GLU A 61 6.57 -7.89 -2.39
C GLU A 61 7.86 -8.09 -1.59
N HIS A 62 7.93 -7.61 -0.34
CA HIS A 62 9.06 -7.82 0.56
C HIS A 62 9.38 -9.32 0.75
N TYR A 63 8.35 -10.15 0.72
CA TYR A 63 8.44 -11.59 1.00
C TYR A 63 8.62 -12.46 -0.26
N GLY A 64 8.81 -11.84 -1.43
CA GLY A 64 9.03 -12.56 -2.69
C GLY A 64 7.93 -13.58 -2.98
N ASN A 65 8.31 -14.84 -3.17
CA ASN A 65 7.36 -15.90 -3.53
C ASN A 65 6.33 -16.24 -2.44
N ARG A 66 6.57 -15.86 -1.17
CA ARG A 66 5.60 -16.09 -0.10
C ARG A 66 4.49 -15.03 -0.12
N GLY A 67 4.74 -13.86 -0.70
CA GLY A 67 3.79 -12.75 -0.77
C GLY A 67 3.14 -12.47 0.59
N ILE A 68 1.81 -12.31 0.59
CA ILE A 68 1.02 -12.06 1.80
C ILE A 68 1.16 -13.16 2.86
N ALA A 69 1.43 -14.41 2.47
CA ALA A 69 1.64 -15.51 3.42
C ALA A 69 2.98 -15.44 4.16
N GLY A 70 3.88 -14.52 3.74
CA GLY A 70 5.12 -14.23 4.45
C GLY A 70 4.97 -13.24 5.60
N MET A 71 3.88 -12.47 5.63
CA MET A 71 3.61 -11.38 6.56
C MET A 71 3.24 -11.88 7.96
N ASP A 72 3.60 -11.09 8.98
CA ASP A 72 3.02 -11.23 10.32
C ASP A 72 1.75 -10.37 10.50
N LEU A 73 1.13 -10.43 11.68
CA LEU A 73 -0.08 -9.64 11.97
C LEU A 73 0.18 -8.13 12.01
N PHE A 74 1.40 -7.69 12.36
CA PHE A 74 1.74 -6.27 12.37
C PHE A 74 1.88 -5.74 10.95
N ASP A 75 2.55 -6.50 10.08
CA ASP A 75 2.65 -6.19 8.65
C ASP A 75 1.26 -6.09 8.01
N LEU A 76 0.34 -7.03 8.32
CA LEU A 76 -1.02 -7.00 7.77
C LEU A 76 -1.80 -5.76 8.22
N VAL A 77 -1.66 -5.35 9.49
CA VAL A 77 -2.32 -4.14 10.01
C VAL A 77 -1.74 -2.89 9.33
N GLU A 78 -0.42 -2.83 9.18
CA GLU A 78 0.28 -1.73 8.53
C GLU A 78 -0.11 -1.60 7.07
N MET A 79 -0.10 -2.69 6.31
CA MET A 79 -0.57 -2.74 4.92
C MET A 79 -1.99 -2.20 4.75
N VAL A 80 -2.91 -2.59 5.65
CA VAL A 80 -4.29 -2.11 5.62
C VAL A 80 -4.35 -0.61 5.91
N CYS A 81 -3.59 -0.11 6.90
CA CYS A 81 -3.46 1.33 7.16
C CYS A 81 -2.92 2.08 5.94
N ASP A 82 -1.99 1.47 5.22
CA ASP A 82 -1.34 2.04 4.05
C ASP A 82 -2.31 2.19 2.87
N TRP A 83 -3.12 1.15 2.64
CA TRP A 83 -4.20 1.21 1.66
C TRP A 83 -5.24 2.28 2.01
N MET A 84 -5.52 2.46 3.30
CA MET A 84 -6.46 3.48 3.77
C MET A 84 -5.90 4.89 3.55
N ALA A 85 -4.63 5.13 3.84
CA ALA A 85 -3.96 6.39 3.55
C ALA A 85 -3.88 6.66 2.03
N ALA A 86 -3.59 5.63 1.22
CA ALA A 86 -3.58 5.74 -0.23
C ALA A 86 -4.96 6.12 -0.80
N ALA A 87 -6.04 5.56 -0.23
CA ALA A 87 -7.42 5.86 -0.62
C ALA A 87 -7.83 7.33 -0.36
N GLU A 88 -7.19 8.03 0.57
CA GLU A 88 -7.46 9.46 0.81
C GLU A 88 -7.13 10.34 -0.41
N ARG A 89 -6.29 9.88 -1.34
CA ARG A 89 -5.97 10.61 -2.59
C ARG A 89 -7.16 10.68 -3.56
N ARG A 90 -8.10 9.75 -3.43
CA ARG A 90 -9.35 9.69 -4.20
C ARG A 90 -10.46 9.04 -3.35
N PRO A 91 -11.09 9.80 -2.44
CA PRO A 91 -12.07 9.26 -1.49
C PRO A 91 -13.26 8.53 -2.14
N GLU A 92 -13.57 8.83 -3.41
CA GLU A 92 -14.64 8.17 -4.16
C GLU A 92 -14.35 6.69 -4.43
N ASP A 93 -13.08 6.31 -4.56
CA ASP A 93 -12.67 4.90 -4.69
C ASP A 93 -12.71 4.17 -3.35
N GLY A 94 -12.37 4.87 -2.27
CA GLY A 94 -12.05 4.23 -1.00
C GLY A 94 -10.94 3.18 -1.15
N VAL A 95 -10.86 2.26 -0.20
CA VAL A 95 -9.94 1.12 -0.34
C VAL A 95 -10.53 0.12 -1.34
N ARG A 96 -9.82 -0.06 -2.45
CA ARG A 96 -10.16 -1.02 -3.52
C ARG A 96 -9.72 -2.43 -3.17
N LEU A 97 -10.39 -3.00 -2.15
CA LEU A 97 -10.10 -4.35 -1.66
C LEU A 97 -10.25 -5.42 -2.75
N ASP A 98 -11.18 -5.22 -3.69
CA ASP A 98 -11.37 -6.09 -4.86
C ASP A 98 -10.08 -6.19 -5.72
N ILE A 99 -9.43 -5.06 -5.96
CA ILE A 99 -8.18 -4.99 -6.74
C ILE A 99 -7.03 -5.59 -5.92
N ASN A 100 -6.88 -5.19 -4.65
CA ASN A 100 -5.80 -5.65 -3.79
C ASN A 100 -5.88 -7.15 -3.51
N ALA A 101 -7.07 -7.68 -3.25
CA ALA A 101 -7.28 -9.10 -3.01
C ALA A 101 -6.88 -9.94 -4.23
N ALA A 102 -7.27 -9.50 -5.42
CA ALA A 102 -6.89 -10.15 -6.68
C ALA A 102 -5.38 -10.04 -6.94
N GLN A 103 -4.78 -8.87 -6.72
CA GLN A 103 -3.35 -8.62 -6.95
C GLN A 103 -2.47 -9.47 -6.03
N PHE A 104 -2.80 -9.55 -4.74
CA PHE A 104 -1.98 -10.22 -3.73
C PHE A 104 -2.40 -11.65 -3.41
N GLY A 105 -3.40 -12.19 -4.12
CA GLY A 105 -3.88 -13.56 -3.92
C GLY A 105 -4.45 -13.79 -2.51
N ILE A 106 -5.20 -12.82 -1.99
CA ILE A 106 -5.72 -12.86 -0.62
C ILE A 106 -6.82 -13.91 -0.52
N ALA A 107 -6.67 -14.85 0.42
CA ALA A 107 -7.65 -15.89 0.63
C ALA A 107 -8.98 -15.31 1.18
N PRO A 108 -10.15 -15.91 0.85
CA PRO A 108 -11.45 -15.34 1.20
C PRO A 108 -11.67 -15.05 2.69
N GLN A 109 -11.09 -15.86 3.58
CA GLN A 109 -11.18 -15.62 5.02
C GLN A 109 -10.48 -14.32 5.43
N LEU A 110 -9.25 -14.09 4.94
CA LEU A 110 -8.49 -12.88 5.26
C LEU A 110 -9.13 -11.65 4.59
N GLU A 111 -9.59 -11.79 3.35
CA GLU A 111 -10.34 -10.74 2.65
C GLU A 111 -11.57 -10.31 3.46
N SER A 112 -12.36 -11.27 3.99
CA SER A 112 -13.51 -10.98 4.85
C SER A 112 -13.13 -10.24 6.14
N ILE A 113 -12.02 -10.62 6.78
CA ILE A 113 -11.51 -9.94 7.98
C ILE A 113 -11.11 -8.48 7.66
N ILE A 114 -10.44 -8.26 6.53
CA ILE A 114 -10.06 -6.91 6.07
C ILE A 114 -11.33 -6.10 5.74
N ALA A 115 -12.30 -6.68 5.03
CA ALA A 115 -13.56 -6.03 4.72
C ALA A 115 -14.33 -5.58 5.99
N ASN A 116 -14.39 -6.46 7.01
CA ASN A 116 -15.01 -6.12 8.30
C ASN A 116 -14.28 -4.98 9.01
N THR A 117 -12.95 -4.93 8.90
CA THR A 117 -12.12 -3.83 9.46
C THR A 117 -12.41 -2.52 8.73
N LEU A 118 -12.40 -2.52 7.40
CA LEU A 118 -12.71 -1.35 6.57
C LEU A 118 -14.14 -0.84 6.79
N ALA A 119 -15.11 -1.72 7.01
CA ALA A 119 -16.50 -1.34 7.29
C ALA A 119 -16.68 -0.63 8.64
N ARG A 120 -15.77 -0.87 9.60
CA ARG A 120 -15.74 -0.15 10.89
C ARG A 120 -15.00 1.18 10.81
N TRP A 121 -14.18 1.37 9.78
CA TRP A 121 -13.44 2.61 9.61
C TRP A 121 -14.43 3.77 9.38
N PRO A 122 -14.41 4.82 10.22
CA PRO A 122 -15.32 5.93 10.05
C PRO A 122 -15.03 6.64 8.72
N ARG A 123 -16.08 6.86 7.93
CA ARG A 123 -16.03 7.88 6.88
C ARG A 123 -16.12 9.22 7.62
N GLY A 124 -15.00 9.93 7.68
CA GLY A 124 -14.95 11.31 8.21
C GLY A 124 -15.94 12.23 7.50
#